data_AF-A0A100JTV6-F1
#
_entry.id   AF-A0A100JTV6-F1
#
_cell.length_a   1.000
_cell.length_b   1.000
_cell.length_c   1.000
_cell.angle_alpha   90.00
_cell.angle_beta   90.00
_cell.angle_gamma   90.00
#
_symmetry.space_group_name_H-M   'P 1'
#
loop_
_entity.id
_entity.type
_entity.pdbx_description
1 polymer ?
#
loop_
_entity_poly.entity_id
_entity_poly.type
_entity_poly.pdbx_seq_one_letter_code
_entity_poly.pdbx_strand_id
1 'polypeptide(L)'
;MADERDLIKRIGELRPAHRPTGQHLHRPLLLLWAIAQAVHGRPREQPWSAVREEVAPLLKAFTGASGSDQDVLYPFWALQKDNLWEVTGAAELAMTSQGRLPELSALDETNPLAGLPQQDYDRLSEDMELAAWAVSTLLIRFFTPMPPLLLEGLGLKELVAGQASTGLRPVPGEPYRHRVAIADVYGGNRVLGITPLADGIFSVYSDDKGPYADQRLPEMDWIAYTGDGLSGDQTLKAGNRSMAEYQEQEKALRYWHKPYKGHWTFETWVVIVQRRKRWGRGQDGLLRREFVWVLAPVPSPIRETWPAEVIEALREDDKQLHDDTVDVIPVEVHFTAQPKPISTREKYKQLTAAARRTAAGRTHHSKLTRVERYLRSPAAREAVILRSEGRCENPSCLGHPLERTDAGAPILDVDHVKDLARGGPDVPEAMIALCPNCHALKTRGKDRGELQKKLLAVARARHREFMQDAMRSE
;
A
#
# COMPACT_ATOMS: atom_id res chain seq x y z
N MET A 1 6.75 23.35 -19.86
CA MET A 1 5.76 24.24 -20.51
C MET A 1 4.31 23.95 -20.09
N ALA A 2 3.65 22.84 -20.46
CA ALA A 2 2.33 22.48 -19.89
C ALA A 2 2.44 21.93 -18.45
N ASP A 3 3.54 21.20 -18.21
CA ASP A 3 3.85 20.46 -16.99
C ASP A 3 4.34 21.34 -15.81
N GLU A 4 4.85 22.54 -16.11
CA GLU A 4 5.31 23.52 -15.10
C GLU A 4 4.18 24.42 -14.59
N ARG A 5 3.02 24.43 -15.28
CA ARG A 5 1.85 25.24 -14.91
C ARG A 5 0.87 24.50 -14.00
N ASP A 6 1.14 23.22 -13.73
CA ASP A 6 0.31 22.43 -12.83
C ASP A 6 0.72 22.70 -11.38
N LEU A 7 -0.11 23.48 -10.68
CA LEU A 7 0.04 23.80 -9.26
C LEU A 7 0.08 22.53 -8.39
N ILE A 8 -0.82 21.57 -8.65
CA ILE A 8 -0.93 20.36 -7.83
C ILE A 8 0.31 19.51 -8.00
N LYS A 9 0.84 19.42 -9.22
CA LYS A 9 2.10 18.74 -9.48
C LYS A 9 3.26 19.37 -8.70
N ARG A 10 3.43 20.70 -8.76
CA ARG A 10 4.49 21.40 -8.01
C ARG A 10 4.34 21.20 -6.50
N ILE A 11 3.11 21.25 -5.98
CA ILE A 11 2.81 20.89 -4.58
C ILE A 11 3.22 19.43 -4.29
N GLY A 12 2.88 18.49 -5.17
CA GLY A 12 3.22 17.07 -5.04
C GLY A 12 4.72 16.79 -5.04
N GLU A 13 5.51 17.61 -5.73
CA GLU A 13 6.96 17.51 -5.79
C GLU A 13 7.65 18.07 -4.54
N LEU A 14 6.95 18.85 -3.70
CA LEU A 14 7.47 19.29 -2.41
C LEU A 14 7.89 18.07 -1.59
N ARG A 15 9.18 18.02 -1.25
CA ARG A 15 9.74 16.98 -0.39
C ARG A 15 9.81 17.47 1.05
N PRO A 16 9.45 16.65 2.05
CA PRO A 16 9.79 16.93 3.44
C PRO A 16 11.31 17.10 3.54
N ALA A 17 11.77 18.18 4.18
CA ALA A 17 13.19 18.32 4.47
C ALA A 17 13.62 17.17 5.39
N HIS A 18 14.59 16.35 4.99
CA HIS A 18 15.20 15.33 5.84
C HIS A 18 16.08 16.02 6.91
N ARG A 19 15.46 16.69 7.88
CA ARG A 19 16.16 17.32 8.99
C ARG A 19 15.45 17.02 10.32
N PRO A 20 16.19 16.67 11.39
CA PRO A 20 15.65 16.45 12.72
C PRO A 20 15.00 17.69 13.37
N THR A 21 15.18 18.89 12.78
CA THR A 21 14.95 20.19 13.43
C THR A 21 13.54 20.79 13.23
N GLY A 22 12.53 20.04 12.78
CA GLY A 22 11.17 20.56 12.57
C GLY A 22 10.98 21.48 11.35
N GLN A 23 12.06 21.89 10.67
CA GLN A 23 12.05 22.75 9.47
C GLN A 23 11.28 22.18 8.27
N HIS A 24 10.85 20.93 8.31
CA HIS A 24 10.12 20.27 7.23
C HIS A 24 8.72 20.86 6.98
N LEU A 25 8.13 21.54 7.97
CA LEU A 25 6.78 22.11 7.88
C LEU A 25 6.73 23.60 7.49
N HIS A 26 7.88 24.28 7.42
CA HIS A 26 7.89 25.74 7.19
C HIS A 26 7.37 26.10 5.80
N ARG A 27 7.89 25.42 4.77
CA ARG A 27 7.48 25.59 3.36
C ARG A 27 5.99 25.28 3.16
N PRO A 28 5.46 24.11 3.57
CA PRO A 28 4.05 23.81 3.40
C PRO A 28 3.15 24.74 4.24
N LEU A 29 3.59 25.24 5.40
CA LEU A 29 2.80 26.20 6.17
C LEU A 29 2.71 27.56 5.48
N LEU A 30 3.83 28.11 5.00
CA LEU A 30 3.81 29.37 4.24
C LEU A 30 2.90 29.24 3.01
N LEU A 31 2.97 28.10 2.31
CA LEU A 31 2.12 27.84 1.16
C LEU A 31 0.64 27.72 1.53
N LEU A 32 0.29 27.07 2.66
CA LEU A 32 -1.07 27.05 3.18
C LEU A 32 -1.58 28.47 3.49
N TRP A 33 -0.77 29.30 4.15
CA TRP A 33 -1.11 30.70 4.41
C TRP A 33 -1.32 31.47 3.12
N ALA A 34 -0.46 31.29 2.11
CA ALA A 34 -0.57 31.95 0.82
C ALA A 34 -1.85 31.55 0.05
N ILE A 35 -2.20 30.26 0.05
CA ILE A 35 -3.46 29.77 -0.52
C ILE A 35 -4.65 30.40 0.24
N ALA A 36 -4.58 30.52 1.56
CA ALA A 36 -5.61 31.20 2.34
C ALA A 36 -5.75 32.69 1.97
N GLN A 37 -4.67 33.39 1.62
CA GLN A 37 -4.78 34.76 1.12
C GLN A 37 -5.59 34.82 -0.18
N ALA A 38 -5.32 33.91 -1.14
CA ALA A 38 -6.05 33.83 -2.40
C ALA A 38 -7.53 33.48 -2.21
N VAL A 39 -7.84 32.48 -1.36
CA VAL A 39 -9.21 32.05 -1.06
C VAL A 39 -10.03 33.18 -0.43
N HIS A 40 -9.41 34.03 0.39
CA HIS A 40 -10.08 35.18 1.01
C HIS A 40 -10.05 36.45 0.15
N GLY A 41 -9.56 36.39 -1.09
CA GLY A 41 -9.48 37.55 -1.99
C GLY A 41 -8.55 38.66 -1.50
N ARG A 42 -7.54 38.34 -0.69
CA ARG A 42 -6.53 39.30 -0.21
C ARG A 42 -5.45 39.52 -1.28
N PRO A 43 -4.74 40.66 -1.28
CA PRO A 43 -3.73 40.96 -2.30
C PRO A 43 -2.74 39.81 -2.53
N ARG A 44 -2.49 39.47 -3.81
CA ARG A 44 -1.57 38.39 -4.21
C ARG A 44 -0.19 38.57 -3.63
N GLU A 45 0.36 39.78 -3.77
CA GLU A 45 1.66 40.13 -3.26
C GLU A 45 1.54 40.93 -1.97
N GLN A 46 2.36 40.56 -1.00
CA GLN A 46 2.45 41.24 0.28
C GLN A 46 3.91 41.59 0.57
N PRO A 47 4.16 42.73 1.23
CA PRO A 47 5.52 43.10 1.62
C PRO A 47 6.06 42.11 2.64
N TRP A 48 7.38 41.86 2.58
CA TRP A 48 8.11 41.01 3.53
C TRP A 48 7.71 41.26 4.99
N SER A 49 7.56 42.52 5.39
CA SER A 49 7.16 42.91 6.75
C SER A 49 5.82 42.31 7.18
N ALA A 50 4.82 42.31 6.28
CA ALA A 50 3.49 41.78 6.56
C ALA A 50 3.49 40.24 6.59
N VAL A 51 4.18 39.62 5.62
CA VAL A 51 4.34 38.15 5.60
C VAL A 51 5.02 37.67 6.88
N ARG A 52 6.08 38.36 7.34
CA ARG A 52 6.74 38.07 8.62
C ARG A 52 5.77 38.15 9.81
N GLU A 53 5.00 39.23 9.91
CA GLU A 53 4.09 39.47 11.03
C GLU A 53 2.97 38.42 11.10
N GLU A 54 2.40 38.02 9.96
CA GLU A 54 1.33 37.02 9.93
C GLU A 54 1.83 35.58 10.05
N VAL A 55 2.96 35.24 9.42
CA VAL A 55 3.43 33.84 9.33
C VAL A 55 4.27 33.41 10.54
N ALA A 56 5.01 34.31 11.19
CA ALA A 56 5.83 33.97 12.34
C ALA A 56 5.01 33.34 13.50
N PRO A 57 3.84 33.88 13.89
CA PRO A 57 2.98 33.27 14.90
C PRO A 57 2.46 31.88 14.50
N LEU A 58 2.14 31.70 13.20
CA LEU A 58 1.65 30.41 12.68
C LEU A 58 2.74 29.34 12.73
N LEU A 59 3.98 29.68 12.34
CA LEU A 59 5.13 28.76 12.44
C LEU A 59 5.37 28.35 13.89
N LYS A 60 5.34 29.33 14.81
CA LYS A 60 5.49 29.06 16.24
C LYS A 60 4.41 28.12 16.78
N ALA A 61 3.16 28.32 16.36
CA ALA A 61 2.02 27.53 16.82
C ALA A 61 2.00 26.10 16.26
N PHE A 62 2.36 25.91 14.99
CA PHE A 62 2.03 24.69 14.25
C PHE A 62 3.22 23.86 13.78
N THR A 63 4.46 24.34 13.88
CA THR A 63 5.64 23.60 13.39
C THR A 63 6.70 23.30 14.45
N GLY A 64 6.50 23.77 15.68
CA GLY A 64 7.52 23.71 16.74
C GLY A 64 8.71 24.66 16.52
N ALA A 65 8.58 25.60 15.57
CA ALA A 65 9.58 26.64 15.35
C ALA A 65 9.54 27.70 16.47
N SER A 66 10.60 28.52 16.56
CA SER A 66 10.63 29.62 17.52
C SER A 66 9.70 30.77 17.15
N GLY A 67 9.35 30.87 15.86
CA GLY A 67 8.65 32.02 15.28
C GLY A 67 9.58 33.20 15.06
N SER A 68 10.88 32.95 14.85
CA SER A 68 11.85 33.99 14.54
C SER A 68 11.75 34.42 13.07
N ASP A 69 12.26 35.60 12.75
CA ASP A 69 12.38 36.08 11.37
C ASP A 69 13.15 35.11 10.48
N GLN A 70 14.13 34.41 11.05
CA GLN A 70 14.90 33.38 10.37
C GLN A 70 14.05 32.17 9.98
N ASP A 71 13.04 31.83 10.81
CA ASP A 71 12.10 30.73 10.53
C ASP A 71 11.17 31.05 9.35
N VAL A 72 10.80 32.33 9.17
CA VAL A 72 9.99 32.83 8.04
C VAL A 72 10.83 33.04 6.78
N LEU A 73 12.06 33.55 6.93
CA LEU A 73 12.98 33.79 5.82
C LEU A 73 13.24 32.50 5.03
N TYR A 74 13.42 31.38 5.72
CA TYR A 74 13.70 30.10 5.07
C TYR A 74 12.63 29.71 4.02
N PRO A 75 11.34 29.53 4.36
CA PRO A 75 10.31 29.20 3.38
C PRO A 75 10.05 30.33 2.39
N PHE A 76 10.13 31.60 2.82
CA PHE A 76 9.94 32.77 1.96
C PHE A 76 10.93 32.78 0.78
N TRP A 77 12.17 32.37 1.02
CA TRP A 77 13.15 32.27 -0.05
C TRP A 77 13.11 30.93 -0.78
N ALA A 78 12.94 29.82 -0.04
CA ALA A 78 13.12 28.48 -0.58
C ALA A 78 12.03 28.06 -1.58
N LEU A 79 10.77 28.49 -1.40
CA LEU A 79 9.65 28.11 -2.27
C LEU A 79 9.79 28.64 -3.71
N GLN A 80 10.64 29.65 -3.95
CA GLN A 80 10.95 30.10 -5.31
C GLN A 80 11.55 28.97 -6.17
N LYS A 81 12.36 28.09 -5.57
CA LYS A 81 12.97 26.94 -6.28
C LYS A 81 11.94 25.87 -6.67
N ASP A 82 10.84 25.83 -5.94
CA ASP A 82 9.72 24.93 -6.18
C ASP A 82 8.71 25.58 -7.17
N ASN A 83 9.01 26.79 -7.68
CA ASN A 83 8.11 27.63 -8.49
C ASN A 83 6.76 27.88 -7.81
N LEU A 84 6.70 27.93 -6.48
CA LEU A 84 5.46 28.13 -5.70
C LEU A 84 5.41 29.49 -5.01
N TRP A 85 6.40 30.34 -5.27
CA TRP A 85 6.56 31.64 -4.65
C TRP A 85 7.38 32.55 -5.55
N GLU A 86 7.06 33.83 -5.58
CA GLU A 86 7.77 34.86 -6.32
C GLU A 86 8.14 36.00 -5.37
N VAL A 87 9.35 36.54 -5.50
CA VAL A 87 9.82 37.71 -4.75
C VAL A 87 10.24 38.77 -5.76
N THR A 88 9.58 39.93 -5.73
CA THR A 88 9.90 41.07 -6.60
C THR A 88 11.28 41.60 -6.24
N GLY A 89 12.13 41.82 -7.24
CA GLY A 89 13.50 42.30 -7.03
C GLY A 89 14.44 41.27 -6.40
N ALA A 90 14.11 39.97 -6.44
CA ALA A 90 14.92 38.91 -5.81
C ALA A 90 16.41 38.94 -6.21
N ALA A 91 16.72 39.28 -7.46
CA ALA A 91 18.09 39.33 -7.97
C ALA A 91 18.93 40.47 -7.39
N GLU A 92 18.31 41.48 -6.79
CA GLU A 92 18.94 42.71 -6.29
C GLU A 92 19.25 42.62 -4.78
N LEU A 93 18.73 41.61 -4.09
CA LEU A 93 18.92 41.43 -2.65
C LEU A 93 20.33 40.95 -2.31
N ALA A 94 20.94 41.55 -1.28
CA ALA A 94 22.22 41.10 -0.76
C ALA A 94 22.10 39.69 -0.16
N MET A 95 23.02 38.82 -0.56
CA MET A 95 23.03 37.42 -0.15
C MET A 95 23.99 37.19 1.00
N THR A 96 23.62 36.29 1.92
CA THR A 96 24.52 35.80 2.99
C THR A 96 25.82 35.25 2.41
N SER A 97 26.87 35.16 3.23
CA SER A 97 28.20 34.64 2.84
C SER A 97 28.18 33.23 2.23
N GLN A 98 27.18 32.41 2.55
CA GLN A 98 26.98 31.08 1.96
C GLN A 98 26.20 31.11 0.63
N GLY A 99 25.65 32.25 0.23
CA GLY A 99 24.93 32.46 -1.03
C GLY A 99 23.57 31.73 -1.13
N ARG A 100 23.05 31.18 -0.03
CA ARG A 100 21.84 30.34 -0.05
C ARG A 100 20.55 31.08 0.31
N LEU A 101 20.66 32.13 1.11
CA LEU A 101 19.56 32.98 1.59
C LEU A 101 19.99 34.45 1.51
N PRO A 102 19.06 35.39 1.32
CA PRO A 102 19.33 36.81 1.47
C PRO A 102 19.62 37.16 2.93
N GLU A 103 20.29 38.29 3.14
CA GLU A 103 20.47 38.86 4.48
C GLU A 103 19.14 39.42 5.00
N LEU A 104 18.87 39.24 6.30
CA LEU A 104 17.64 39.78 6.92
C LEU A 104 17.57 41.30 6.82
N SER A 105 18.71 41.99 7.02
CA SER A 105 18.81 43.45 6.86
C SER A 105 18.41 43.91 5.46
N ALA A 106 18.86 43.20 4.41
CA ALA A 106 18.52 43.56 3.03
C ALA A 106 17.01 43.41 2.75
N LEU A 107 16.36 42.39 3.32
CA LEU A 107 14.91 42.22 3.24
C LEU A 107 14.15 43.29 4.03
N ASP A 108 14.64 43.66 5.22
CA ASP A 108 14.01 44.69 6.05
C ASP A 108 14.14 46.08 5.41
N GLU A 109 15.26 46.39 4.76
CA GLU A 109 15.50 47.65 4.06
C GLU A 109 14.70 47.75 2.75
N THR A 110 14.69 46.69 1.95
CA THR A 110 14.02 46.69 0.62
C THR A 110 12.51 46.45 0.75
N ASN A 111 12.09 45.71 1.79
CA ASN A 111 10.73 45.25 2.04
C ASN A 111 10.01 44.72 0.78
N PRO A 112 10.60 43.72 0.08
CA PRO A 112 10.13 43.31 -1.22
C PRO A 112 8.71 42.72 -1.16
N LEU A 113 7.95 42.95 -2.22
CA LEU A 113 6.67 42.30 -2.46
C LEU A 113 6.88 40.84 -2.85
N ALA A 114 6.11 39.93 -2.25
CA ALA A 114 6.18 38.52 -2.56
C ALA A 114 4.82 37.84 -2.44
N GLY A 115 4.64 36.75 -3.18
CA GLY A 115 3.35 36.07 -3.24
C GLY A 115 3.39 34.79 -4.07
N LEU A 116 2.21 34.19 -4.26
CA LEU A 116 2.02 33.12 -5.23
C LEU A 116 2.29 33.63 -6.65
N PRO A 117 2.74 32.75 -7.57
CA PRO A 117 2.75 33.07 -9.00
C PRO A 117 1.37 33.54 -9.46
N GLN A 118 1.32 34.57 -10.32
CA GLN A 118 0.07 35.20 -10.76
C GLN A 118 -0.99 34.18 -11.23
N GLN A 119 -0.58 33.26 -12.11
CA GLN A 119 -1.48 32.23 -12.64
C GLN A 119 -2.07 31.32 -11.54
N ASP A 120 -1.31 31.02 -10.50
CA ASP A 120 -1.77 30.15 -9.41
C ASP A 120 -2.72 30.90 -8.49
N TYR A 121 -2.39 32.15 -8.17
CA TYR A 121 -3.27 33.02 -7.38
C TYR A 121 -4.63 33.16 -8.07
N ASP A 122 -4.66 33.50 -9.37
CA ASP A 122 -5.90 33.69 -10.12
C ASP A 122 -6.75 32.41 -10.07
N ARG A 123 -6.14 31.25 -10.39
CA ARG A 123 -6.84 29.96 -10.34
C ARG A 123 -7.35 29.59 -8.95
N LEU A 124 -6.55 29.81 -7.90
CA LEU A 124 -6.95 29.51 -6.52
C LEU A 124 -8.06 30.44 -6.02
N SER A 125 -8.13 31.67 -6.53
CA SER A 125 -9.16 32.64 -6.18
C SER A 125 -10.49 32.38 -6.92
N GLU A 126 -10.45 31.77 -8.10
CA GLU A 126 -11.61 31.49 -8.94
C GLU A 126 -12.17 30.07 -8.76
N ASP A 127 -11.31 29.08 -8.52
CA ASP A 127 -11.65 27.65 -8.43
C ASP A 127 -11.46 27.13 -7.00
N MET A 128 -12.55 27.14 -6.24
CA MET A 128 -12.56 26.65 -4.85
C MET A 128 -12.32 25.15 -4.73
N GLU A 129 -12.61 24.35 -5.77
CA GLU A 129 -12.31 22.92 -5.74
C GLU A 129 -10.80 22.68 -5.87
N LEU A 130 -10.12 23.43 -6.74
CA LEU A 130 -8.66 23.41 -6.84
C LEU A 130 -8.02 23.87 -5.53
N ALA A 131 -8.52 24.95 -4.92
CA ALA A 131 -8.02 25.43 -3.64
C ALA A 131 -8.19 24.39 -2.53
N ALA A 132 -9.37 23.77 -2.41
CA ALA A 132 -9.62 22.70 -1.46
C ALA A 132 -8.70 21.48 -1.71
N TRP A 133 -8.41 21.14 -2.97
CA TRP A 133 -7.49 20.05 -3.32
C TRP A 133 -6.04 20.37 -2.95
N ALA A 134 -5.57 21.59 -3.24
CA ALA A 134 -4.23 22.03 -2.86
C ALA A 134 -4.05 22.01 -1.32
N VAL A 135 -5.02 22.57 -0.59
CA VAL A 135 -5.02 22.58 0.89
C VAL A 135 -5.06 21.16 1.45
N SER A 136 -5.98 20.32 0.99
CA SER A 136 -6.12 18.94 1.47
C SER A 136 -4.86 18.11 1.20
N THR A 137 -4.24 18.30 0.02
CA THR A 137 -2.96 17.66 -0.33
C THR A 137 -1.85 18.05 0.65
N LEU A 138 -1.72 19.34 0.96
CA LEU A 138 -0.71 19.82 1.92
C LEU A 138 -0.96 19.27 3.33
N LEU A 139 -2.21 19.27 3.79
CA LEU A 139 -2.58 18.75 5.10
C LEU A 139 -2.26 17.26 5.25
N ILE A 140 -2.65 16.43 4.28
CA ILE A 140 -2.41 14.99 4.34
C ILE A 140 -0.93 14.63 4.21
N ARG A 141 -0.17 15.37 3.40
CA ARG A 141 1.25 15.05 3.18
C ARG A 141 2.17 15.52 4.31
N PHE A 142 1.83 16.62 4.97
CA PHE A 142 2.73 17.29 5.90
C PHE A 142 2.18 17.43 7.32
N PHE A 143 0.86 17.51 7.51
CA PHE A 143 0.22 17.79 8.80
C PHE A 143 -0.67 16.63 9.26
N THR A 144 -0.12 15.40 9.28
CA THR A 144 -0.83 14.22 9.80
C THR A 144 0.02 13.59 10.93
N PRO A 145 -0.47 13.56 12.19
CA PRO A 145 -1.76 14.08 12.64
C PRO A 145 -1.84 15.61 12.54
N MET A 146 -3.05 16.14 12.32
CA MET A 146 -3.25 17.58 12.12
C MET A 146 -3.16 18.33 13.44
N PRO A 147 -2.36 19.42 13.53
CA PRO A 147 -2.38 20.30 14.69
C PRO A 147 -3.78 20.87 14.94
N PRO A 148 -4.28 20.89 16.19
CA PRO A 148 -5.53 21.56 16.53
C PRO A 148 -5.50 23.03 16.12
N LEU A 149 -6.64 23.58 15.71
CA LEU A 149 -6.80 24.99 15.31
C LEU A 149 -6.00 25.43 14.07
N LEU A 150 -5.30 24.54 13.36
CA LEU A 150 -4.56 24.91 12.15
C LEU A 150 -5.48 25.50 11.08
N LEU A 151 -6.62 24.85 10.83
CA LEU A 151 -7.60 25.33 9.85
C LEU A 151 -8.24 26.65 10.28
N GLU A 152 -8.59 26.79 11.56
CA GLU A 152 -9.12 28.03 12.14
C GLU A 152 -8.12 29.17 12.06
N GLY A 153 -6.85 28.93 12.42
CA GLY A 153 -5.77 29.92 12.39
C GLY A 153 -5.46 30.43 10.99
N LEU A 154 -5.76 29.63 9.97
CA LEU A 154 -5.60 30.00 8.56
C LEU A 154 -6.93 30.46 7.91
N GLY A 155 -8.06 30.37 8.60
CA GLY A 155 -9.39 30.63 8.04
C GLY A 155 -9.85 29.62 6.97
N LEU A 156 -9.21 28.45 6.88
CA LEU A 156 -9.48 27.45 5.83
C LEU A 156 -10.52 26.39 6.22
N LYS A 157 -11.13 26.51 7.42
CA LYS A 157 -12.05 25.50 7.96
C LYS A 157 -13.24 25.23 7.05
N GLU A 158 -13.87 26.29 6.54
CA GLU A 158 -15.07 26.17 5.70
C GLU A 158 -14.74 25.54 4.33
N LEU A 159 -13.60 25.92 3.74
CA LEU A 159 -13.15 25.42 2.43
C LEU A 159 -13.06 23.88 2.38
N VAL A 160 -12.62 23.25 3.46
CA VAL A 160 -12.45 21.77 3.54
C VAL A 160 -13.50 21.09 4.42
N ALA A 161 -14.60 21.79 4.75
CA ALA A 161 -15.66 21.29 5.64
C ALA A 161 -15.13 20.75 6.99
N GLY A 162 -14.05 21.35 7.50
CA GLY A 162 -13.39 20.95 8.74
C GLY A 162 -12.65 19.59 8.69
N GLN A 163 -12.55 18.94 7.53
CA GLN A 163 -11.90 17.64 7.37
C GLN A 163 -10.79 17.70 6.31
N ALA A 164 -9.57 17.32 6.69
CA ALA A 164 -8.39 17.42 5.83
C ALA A 164 -8.48 16.66 4.51
N SER A 165 -9.33 15.63 4.42
CA SER A 165 -9.42 14.74 3.27
C SER A 165 -10.51 15.14 2.28
N THR A 166 -11.42 16.05 2.62
CA THR A 166 -12.62 16.36 1.80
C THR A 166 -12.28 16.93 0.44
N GLY A 167 -11.25 17.78 0.37
CA GLY A 167 -10.82 18.40 -0.89
C GLY A 167 -9.96 17.48 -1.74
N LEU A 168 -9.55 16.30 -1.25
CA LEU A 168 -8.72 15.39 -2.05
C LEU A 168 -9.47 14.95 -3.31
N ARG A 169 -8.68 14.76 -4.37
CA ARG A 169 -9.10 14.13 -5.60
C ARG A 169 -8.14 12.96 -5.93
N PRO A 170 -8.57 11.95 -6.69
CA PRO A 170 -9.96 11.61 -7.04
C PRO A 170 -10.85 11.36 -5.82
N VAL A 171 -12.17 11.49 -6.01
CA VAL A 171 -13.17 10.99 -5.07
C VAL A 171 -13.39 9.49 -5.34
N PRO A 172 -13.56 8.64 -4.32
CA PRO A 172 -13.84 7.22 -4.54
C PRO A 172 -15.07 6.98 -5.43
N GLY A 173 -14.97 6.01 -6.35
CA GLY A 173 -16.06 5.52 -7.18
C GLY A 173 -16.16 6.11 -8.59
N GLU A 174 -15.42 7.17 -8.93
CA GLU A 174 -15.48 7.75 -10.28
C GLU A 174 -14.84 6.82 -11.34
N PRO A 175 -15.54 6.51 -12.46
CA PRO A 175 -15.09 5.52 -13.44
C PRO A 175 -14.24 6.13 -14.57
N TYR A 176 -13.16 5.44 -14.93
CA TYR A 176 -12.23 5.81 -15.99
C TYR A 176 -12.00 4.65 -16.95
N ARG A 177 -12.02 4.91 -18.26
CA ARG A 177 -11.84 3.84 -19.27
C ARG A 177 -10.43 3.25 -19.28
N HIS A 178 -9.40 4.10 -19.16
CA HIS A 178 -8.00 3.70 -19.28
C HIS A 178 -7.12 4.48 -18.30
N ARG A 179 -5.94 3.93 -17.99
CA ARG A 179 -4.92 4.57 -17.13
C ARG A 179 -4.51 5.95 -17.60
N VAL A 180 -4.52 6.20 -18.92
CA VAL A 180 -4.21 7.50 -19.50
C VAL A 180 -5.24 8.55 -19.09
N ALA A 181 -6.54 8.22 -19.10
CA ALA A 181 -7.60 9.16 -18.71
C ALA A 181 -7.48 9.59 -17.24
N ILE A 182 -7.02 8.70 -16.36
CA ILE A 182 -6.73 9.06 -14.96
C ILE A 182 -5.57 10.07 -14.90
N ALA A 183 -4.50 9.79 -15.63
CA ALA A 183 -3.32 10.65 -15.65
C ALA A 183 -3.56 12.00 -16.35
N ASP A 184 -4.51 12.08 -17.29
CA ASP A 184 -4.86 13.34 -17.94
C ASP A 184 -5.60 14.29 -16.98
N VAL A 185 -6.30 13.75 -15.97
CA VAL A 185 -7.03 14.54 -14.97
C VAL A 185 -6.20 14.79 -13.71
N TYR A 186 -5.51 13.77 -13.21
CA TYR A 186 -4.79 13.83 -11.92
C TYR A 186 -3.27 13.75 -12.03
N GLY A 187 -2.74 13.73 -13.26
CA GLY A 187 -1.31 13.55 -13.54
C GLY A 187 -0.77 12.20 -13.07
N GLY A 188 0.55 12.13 -12.88
CA GLY A 188 1.24 10.91 -12.49
C GLY A 188 1.59 9.98 -13.67
N ASN A 189 2.02 8.77 -13.34
CA ASN A 189 2.53 7.83 -14.34
C ASN A 189 1.40 7.01 -15.02
N ARG A 190 1.47 6.91 -16.35
CA ARG A 190 0.47 6.24 -17.19
C ARG A 190 0.60 4.70 -17.26
N VAL A 191 1.70 4.16 -16.75
CA VAL A 191 2.10 2.76 -16.96
C VAL A 191 2.33 2.02 -15.64
N LEU A 192 3.12 2.61 -14.73
CA LEU A 192 3.55 1.94 -13.49
C LEU A 192 2.36 1.58 -12.59
N GLY A 193 2.39 0.38 -12.01
CA GLY A 193 1.35 -0.13 -11.11
C GLY A 193 1.40 0.48 -9.70
N ILE A 194 2.56 0.98 -9.28
CA ILE A 194 2.77 1.58 -7.95
C ILE A 194 3.45 2.93 -8.16
N THR A 195 2.70 4.01 -8.01
CA THR A 195 3.17 5.36 -8.41
C THR A 195 2.31 6.45 -7.78
N PRO A 196 2.85 7.63 -7.47
CA PRO A 196 2.03 8.75 -7.04
C PRO A 196 1.25 9.36 -8.21
N LEU A 197 0.13 10.01 -7.90
CA LEU A 197 -0.50 11.00 -8.78
C LEU A 197 0.26 12.33 -8.72
N ALA A 198 -0.17 13.36 -9.45
CA ALA A 198 0.48 14.67 -9.43
C ALA A 198 0.56 15.26 -8.02
N ASP A 199 -0.42 14.98 -7.16
CA ASP A 199 -0.44 15.44 -5.78
C ASP A 199 0.63 14.80 -4.86
N GLY A 200 1.40 13.83 -5.35
CA GLY A 200 2.46 13.17 -4.60
C GLY A 200 1.98 12.10 -3.62
N ILE A 201 0.69 11.79 -3.58
CA ILE A 201 0.12 10.71 -2.75
C ILE A 201 0.11 9.41 -3.56
N PHE A 202 0.64 8.33 -2.98
CA PHE A 202 0.80 7.06 -3.70
C PHE A 202 -0.53 6.41 -4.07
N SER A 203 -0.51 5.78 -5.24
CA SER A 203 -1.58 4.93 -5.75
C SER A 203 -1.02 3.57 -6.15
N VAL A 204 -1.80 2.53 -5.89
CA VAL A 204 -1.59 1.19 -6.45
C VAL A 204 -2.73 0.87 -7.41
N TYR A 205 -2.42 0.15 -8.48
CA TYR A 205 -3.37 -0.19 -9.53
C TYR A 205 -3.43 -1.71 -9.70
N SER A 206 -4.64 -2.25 -9.56
CA SER A 206 -4.96 -3.67 -9.74
C SER A 206 -5.94 -3.84 -10.91
N ASP A 207 -5.55 -4.64 -11.91
CA ASP A 207 -6.40 -5.00 -13.06
C ASP A 207 -6.64 -6.51 -13.01
N ASP A 208 -7.91 -6.95 -13.00
CA ASP A 208 -8.26 -8.38 -13.00
C ASP A 208 -7.70 -9.15 -14.21
N LYS A 209 -7.38 -8.44 -15.31
CA LYS A 209 -6.71 -8.98 -16.50
C LYS A 209 -5.23 -8.61 -16.58
N GLY A 210 -4.71 -7.96 -15.54
CA GLY A 210 -3.33 -7.60 -15.42
C GLY A 210 -2.40 -8.82 -15.32
N PRO A 211 -1.09 -8.60 -15.42
CA PRO A 211 -0.08 -9.66 -15.29
C PRO A 211 0.05 -10.19 -13.85
N TYR A 212 -0.59 -9.53 -12.89
CA TYR A 212 -0.53 -9.87 -11.47
C TYR A 212 -1.83 -10.52 -11.02
N ALA A 213 -1.72 -11.57 -10.22
CA ALA A 213 -2.86 -12.28 -9.64
C ALA A 213 -3.26 -11.67 -8.29
N ASP A 214 -3.58 -10.38 -8.31
CA ASP A 214 -4.09 -9.70 -7.11
C ASP A 214 -5.42 -10.34 -6.70
N GLN A 215 -5.64 -10.49 -5.40
CA GLN A 215 -6.84 -11.15 -4.89
C GLN A 215 -7.38 -10.47 -3.64
N ARG A 216 -8.70 -10.34 -3.57
CA ARG A 216 -9.39 -10.07 -2.31
C ARG A 216 -9.36 -11.32 -1.44
N LEU A 217 -8.95 -11.16 -0.19
CA LEU A 217 -8.96 -12.20 0.82
C LEU A 217 -10.41 -12.47 1.23
N PRO A 218 -10.90 -13.72 1.08
CA PRO A 218 -12.28 -14.05 1.41
C PRO A 218 -12.67 -13.65 2.84
N GLU A 219 -13.97 -13.35 3.06
CA GLU A 219 -14.56 -13.04 4.38
C GLU A 219 -14.02 -11.82 5.15
N MET A 220 -13.06 -11.06 4.61
CA MET A 220 -12.52 -9.87 5.30
C MET A 220 -12.24 -8.67 4.40
N ASP A 221 -12.39 -8.82 3.08
CA ASP A 221 -12.31 -7.77 2.07
C ASP A 221 -10.94 -7.07 1.94
N TRP A 222 -9.92 -7.61 2.59
CA TRP A 222 -8.54 -7.14 2.46
C TRP A 222 -7.93 -7.62 1.15
N ILE A 223 -6.89 -6.95 0.68
CA ILE A 223 -6.32 -7.20 -0.64
C ILE A 223 -4.90 -7.76 -0.49
N ALA A 224 -4.61 -8.85 -1.17
CA ALA A 224 -3.25 -9.30 -1.42
C ALA A 224 -2.81 -8.75 -2.76
N TYR A 225 -1.95 -7.74 -2.71
CA TYR A 225 -1.46 -7.00 -3.87
C TYR A 225 -0.04 -7.41 -4.21
N THR A 226 0.20 -7.84 -5.45
CA THR A 226 1.53 -8.25 -5.89
C THR A 226 2.43 -7.02 -6.12
N GLY A 227 3.68 -7.12 -5.69
CA GLY A 227 4.66 -6.03 -5.81
C GLY A 227 5.06 -5.70 -7.25
N ASP A 228 5.84 -4.63 -7.38
CA ASP A 228 6.34 -4.12 -8.65
C ASP A 228 7.48 -4.99 -9.21
N GLY A 229 7.52 -5.12 -10.54
CA GLY A 229 8.45 -5.94 -11.31
C GLY A 229 7.75 -7.05 -12.07
N LEU A 230 7.86 -7.05 -13.40
CA LEU A 230 7.15 -7.97 -14.33
C LEU A 230 7.89 -9.28 -14.63
N SER A 231 9.20 -9.31 -14.40
CA SER A 231 10.07 -10.47 -14.66
C SER A 231 11.22 -10.51 -13.65
N GLY A 232 11.71 -11.71 -13.38
CA GLY A 232 12.78 -11.95 -12.41
C GLY A 232 12.37 -11.67 -10.96
N ASP A 233 13.29 -11.95 -10.03
CA ASP A 233 13.05 -11.74 -8.60
C ASP A 233 12.84 -10.26 -8.27
N GLN A 234 11.73 -9.96 -7.61
CA GLN A 234 11.44 -8.62 -7.14
C GLN A 234 12.38 -8.21 -6.00
N THR A 235 12.72 -6.93 -5.98
CA THR A 235 13.58 -6.29 -4.98
C THR A 235 12.95 -5.01 -4.45
N LEU A 236 13.39 -4.53 -3.29
CA LEU A 236 12.93 -3.27 -2.68
C LEU A 236 13.51 -2.06 -3.42
N LYS A 237 13.10 -1.88 -4.67
CA LYS A 237 13.43 -0.74 -5.53
C LYS A 237 12.13 -0.16 -6.09
N ALA A 238 12.19 1.09 -6.57
CA ALA A 238 11.07 1.78 -7.21
C ALA A 238 9.76 1.65 -6.40
N GLY A 239 8.68 1.14 -6.99
CA GLY A 239 7.38 0.99 -6.34
C GLY A 239 7.44 0.22 -5.03
N ASN A 240 8.17 -0.89 -4.98
CA ASN A 240 8.31 -1.71 -3.77
C ASN A 240 9.05 -0.97 -2.64
N ARG A 241 9.99 -0.08 -2.97
CA ARG A 241 10.66 0.76 -1.97
C ARG A 241 9.67 1.75 -1.36
N SER A 242 8.84 2.39 -2.18
CA SER A 242 7.83 3.32 -1.70
C SER A 242 6.74 2.63 -0.87
N MET A 243 6.31 1.43 -1.25
CA MET A 243 5.40 0.62 -0.43
C MET A 243 6.01 0.29 0.94
N ALA A 244 7.31 -0.04 1.00
CA ALA A 244 8.01 -0.26 2.27
C ALA A 244 8.03 1.00 3.15
N GLU A 245 8.25 2.17 2.54
CA GLU A 245 8.24 3.45 3.25
C GLU A 245 6.83 3.80 3.76
N TYR A 246 5.78 3.48 3.00
CA TYR A 246 4.38 3.65 3.43
C TYR A 246 3.99 2.70 4.56
N GLN A 247 4.50 1.47 4.55
CA GLN A 247 4.31 0.51 5.65
C GLN A 247 4.95 1.03 6.95
N GLU A 248 6.20 1.50 6.87
CA GLU A 248 6.95 2.03 8.01
C GLU A 248 6.29 3.27 8.61
N GLN A 249 5.80 4.17 7.75
CA GLN A 249 5.14 5.41 8.16
C GLN A 249 3.66 5.22 8.51
N GLU A 250 3.12 4.00 8.33
CA GLU A 250 1.70 3.68 8.44
C GLU A 250 0.82 4.70 7.71
N LYS A 251 1.16 4.97 6.44
CA LYS A 251 0.41 5.90 5.58
C LYS A 251 -0.58 5.15 4.71
N ALA A 252 -1.76 5.72 4.55
CA ALA A 252 -2.71 5.23 3.56
C ALA A 252 -2.29 5.65 2.14
N LEU A 253 -2.66 4.82 1.17
CA LEU A 253 -2.48 5.04 -0.26
C LEU A 253 -3.79 4.75 -0.99
N ARG A 254 -3.89 5.21 -2.25
CA ARG A 254 -5.09 4.99 -3.07
C ARG A 254 -5.04 3.61 -3.71
N TYR A 255 -6.12 2.82 -3.58
CA TYR A 255 -6.29 1.58 -4.31
C TYR A 255 -7.21 1.79 -5.50
N TRP A 256 -6.65 1.67 -6.70
CA TRP A 256 -7.39 1.65 -7.95
C TRP A 256 -7.62 0.23 -8.40
N HIS A 257 -8.87 -0.08 -8.75
CA HIS A 257 -9.25 -1.40 -9.24
C HIS A 257 -9.95 -1.29 -10.59
N LYS A 258 -9.70 -2.25 -11.45
CA LYS A 258 -10.48 -2.46 -12.67
C LYS A 258 -10.97 -3.91 -12.71
N PRO A 259 -12.27 -4.15 -12.51
CA PRO A 259 -12.83 -5.49 -12.64
C PRO A 259 -12.81 -5.97 -14.10
N TYR A 260 -12.90 -7.28 -14.31
CA TYR A 260 -12.92 -7.85 -15.66
C TYR A 260 -14.05 -7.24 -16.52
N LYS A 261 -13.68 -6.70 -17.69
CA LYS A 261 -14.56 -5.96 -18.62
C LYS A 261 -15.19 -4.69 -18.02
N GLY A 262 -14.67 -4.19 -16.90
CA GLY A 262 -15.10 -2.96 -16.26
C GLY A 262 -14.20 -1.76 -16.54
N HIS A 263 -14.43 -0.71 -15.74
CA HIS A 263 -13.68 0.55 -15.75
C HIS A 263 -12.75 0.63 -14.55
N TRP A 264 -11.69 1.42 -14.66
CA TRP A 264 -10.88 1.79 -13.52
C TRP A 264 -11.68 2.68 -12.58
N THR A 265 -11.66 2.40 -11.28
CA THR A 265 -12.21 3.28 -10.25
C THR A 265 -11.18 3.43 -9.14
N PHE A 266 -11.04 4.65 -8.62
CA PHE A 266 -10.42 4.81 -7.31
C PHE A 266 -11.41 4.21 -6.32
N GLU A 267 -11.12 3.01 -5.83
CA GLU A 267 -12.14 2.23 -5.12
C GLU A 267 -12.17 2.60 -3.64
N THR A 268 -10.99 2.62 -3.00
CA THR A 268 -10.87 2.91 -1.58
C THR A 268 -9.46 3.33 -1.22
N TRP A 269 -9.31 4.05 -0.10
CA TRP A 269 -8.02 4.14 0.57
C TRP A 269 -7.67 2.79 1.18
N VAL A 270 -6.37 2.49 1.25
CA VAL A 270 -5.85 1.29 1.90
C VAL A 270 -4.59 1.61 2.69
N VAL A 271 -4.32 0.84 3.74
CA VAL A 271 -3.06 0.87 4.48
C VAL A 271 -2.38 -0.49 4.41
N ILE A 272 -1.05 -0.50 4.37
CA ILE A 272 -0.26 -1.74 4.36
C ILE A 272 -0.19 -2.29 5.79
N VAL A 273 -0.66 -3.52 5.98
CA VAL A 273 -0.71 -4.18 7.29
C VAL A 273 0.21 -5.39 7.39
N GLN A 274 0.78 -5.85 6.28
CA GLN A 274 1.82 -6.87 6.27
C GLN A 274 2.55 -6.87 4.92
N ARG A 275 3.82 -7.28 4.91
CA ARG A 275 4.59 -7.53 3.69
C ARG A 275 5.16 -8.94 3.71
N ARG A 276 4.91 -9.69 2.64
CA ARG A 276 5.43 -11.06 2.46
C ARG A 276 6.22 -11.20 1.16
N LYS A 277 6.98 -12.29 1.04
CA LYS A 277 7.61 -12.74 -0.21
C LYS A 277 7.12 -14.14 -0.58
N ARG A 278 6.81 -14.36 -1.85
CA ARG A 278 6.22 -15.62 -2.35
C ARG A 278 6.76 -15.99 -3.71
N TRP A 279 6.59 -17.26 -4.07
CA TRP A 279 6.79 -17.68 -5.45
C TRP A 279 5.57 -17.31 -6.28
N GLY A 280 5.82 -16.63 -7.39
CA GLY A 280 4.86 -16.37 -8.44
C GLY A 280 5.46 -16.65 -9.80
N ARG A 281 4.72 -16.35 -10.86
CA ARG A 281 5.20 -16.43 -12.24
C ARG A 281 5.28 -15.03 -12.83
N GLY A 282 6.43 -14.72 -13.43
CA GLY A 282 6.59 -13.49 -14.20
C GLY A 282 5.77 -13.52 -15.49
N GLN A 283 5.75 -12.39 -16.18
CA GLN A 283 5.13 -12.27 -17.50
C GLN A 283 5.83 -13.13 -18.56
N ASP A 284 7.11 -13.45 -18.32
CA ASP A 284 7.90 -14.44 -19.08
C ASP A 284 7.49 -15.91 -18.80
N GLY A 285 6.53 -16.14 -17.89
CA GLY A 285 6.09 -17.46 -17.46
C GLY A 285 7.07 -18.18 -16.52
N LEU A 286 8.22 -17.57 -16.22
CA LEU A 286 9.24 -18.15 -15.34
C LEU A 286 8.88 -17.91 -13.88
N LEU A 287 9.30 -18.84 -13.02
CA LEU A 287 9.16 -18.67 -11.58
C LEU A 287 10.06 -17.54 -11.08
N ARG A 288 9.54 -16.78 -10.13
CA ARG A 288 10.23 -15.68 -9.48
C ARG A 288 9.76 -15.51 -8.05
N ARG A 289 10.58 -14.84 -7.25
CA ARG A 289 10.19 -14.37 -5.92
C ARG A 289 9.56 -12.99 -6.04
N GLU A 290 8.30 -12.84 -5.66
CA GLU A 290 7.54 -11.59 -5.70
C GLU A 290 7.07 -11.17 -4.31
N PHE A 291 6.87 -9.87 -4.12
CA PHE A 291 6.27 -9.35 -2.90
C PHE A 291 4.76 -9.53 -2.94
N VAL A 292 4.18 -9.78 -1.77
CA VAL A 292 2.75 -9.66 -1.53
C VAL A 292 2.53 -8.65 -0.41
N TRP A 293 1.93 -7.54 -0.78
CA TRP A 293 1.53 -6.47 0.12
C TRP A 293 0.09 -6.74 0.57
N VAL A 294 -0.09 -6.91 1.87
CA VAL A 294 -1.43 -7.06 2.44
C VAL A 294 -1.96 -5.66 2.72
N LEU A 295 -3.03 -5.30 2.02
CA LEU A 295 -3.65 -3.98 2.08
C LEU A 295 -5.01 -4.09 2.78
N ALA A 296 -5.20 -3.31 3.82
CA ALA A 296 -6.48 -3.19 4.52
C ALA A 296 -7.22 -1.93 4.05
N PRO A 297 -8.46 -2.04 3.55
CA PRO A 297 -9.29 -0.88 3.23
C PRO A 297 -9.56 0.01 4.43
N VAL A 298 -9.50 1.32 4.21
CA VAL A 298 -9.81 2.35 5.20
C VAL A 298 -10.66 3.46 4.56
N PRO A 299 -11.53 4.15 5.31
CA PRO A 299 -12.43 5.15 4.73
C PRO A 299 -11.71 6.38 4.17
N SER A 300 -10.59 6.76 4.78
CA SER A 300 -9.84 7.97 4.43
C SER A 300 -8.37 7.83 4.82
N PRO A 301 -7.48 8.75 4.39
CA PRO A 301 -6.08 8.72 4.80
C PRO A 301 -5.84 9.16 6.25
N ILE A 302 -6.90 9.57 6.96
CA ILE A 302 -6.84 10.04 8.35
C ILE A 302 -6.96 8.84 9.29
N ARG A 303 -5.93 8.59 10.10
CA ARG A 303 -5.80 7.41 10.97
C ARG A 303 -6.98 7.23 11.93
N GLU A 304 -7.51 8.33 12.44
CA GLU A 304 -8.63 8.36 13.38
C GLU A 304 -9.93 7.81 12.77
N THR A 305 -10.02 7.73 11.44
CA THR A 305 -11.18 7.17 10.73
C THR A 305 -11.08 5.66 10.52
N TRP A 306 -9.97 5.03 10.91
CA TRP A 306 -9.71 3.63 10.55
C TRP A 306 -10.45 2.66 11.48
N PRO A 307 -11.00 1.55 10.93
CA PRO A 307 -11.66 0.54 11.74
C PRO A 307 -10.72 -0.07 12.80
N ALA A 308 -11.26 -0.45 13.96
CA ALA A 308 -10.49 -0.99 15.07
C ALA A 308 -9.64 -2.21 14.66
N GLU A 309 -10.21 -3.09 13.83
CA GLU A 309 -9.51 -4.28 13.32
C GLU A 309 -8.28 -3.97 12.45
N VAL A 310 -8.24 -2.80 11.81
CA VAL A 310 -7.09 -2.35 11.01
C VAL A 310 -6.02 -1.81 11.94
N ILE A 311 -6.42 -1.04 12.96
CA ILE A 311 -5.51 -0.55 14.00
C ILE A 311 -4.89 -1.70 14.79
N GLU A 312 -5.67 -2.73 15.14
CA GLU A 312 -5.16 -3.94 15.79
C GLU A 312 -4.12 -4.64 14.91
N ALA A 313 -4.39 -4.79 13.62
CA ALA A 313 -3.42 -5.40 12.72
C ALA A 313 -2.15 -4.58 12.55
N LEU A 314 -2.24 -3.26 12.46
CA LEU A 314 -1.05 -2.40 12.41
C LEU A 314 -0.18 -2.53 13.67
N ARG A 315 -0.79 -2.74 14.85
CA ARG A 315 -0.05 -2.97 16.10
C ARG A 315 0.68 -4.31 16.12
N GLU A 316 0.16 -5.30 15.39
CA GLU A 316 0.76 -6.64 15.27
C GLU A 316 1.78 -6.74 14.12
N ASP A 317 1.75 -5.81 13.17
CA ASP A 317 2.70 -5.74 12.05
C ASP A 317 4.11 -5.39 12.56
N ASP A 318 5.03 -6.33 12.43
CA ASP A 318 6.44 -6.17 12.81
C ASP A 318 7.25 -5.35 11.79
N LYS A 319 6.62 -4.88 10.71
CA LYS A 319 7.23 -4.12 9.60
C LYS A 319 8.31 -4.90 8.82
N GLN A 320 8.49 -6.18 9.14
CA GLN A 320 9.50 -7.05 8.54
C GLN A 320 8.96 -7.71 7.27
N LEU A 321 9.88 -8.32 6.50
CA LEU A 321 9.51 -9.16 5.37
C LEU A 321 9.30 -10.60 5.84
N HIS A 322 8.10 -11.13 5.63
CA HIS A 322 7.80 -12.54 5.87
C HIS A 322 8.10 -13.35 4.60
N ASP A 323 9.26 -14.00 4.53
CA ASP A 323 9.70 -14.72 3.33
C ASP A 323 9.20 -16.18 3.29
N ASP A 324 8.04 -16.38 2.65
CA ASP A 324 7.44 -17.70 2.48
C ASP A 324 8.19 -18.55 1.41
N THR A 325 9.12 -17.96 0.65
CA THR A 325 9.83 -18.67 -0.45
C THR A 325 10.87 -19.67 0.01
N VAL A 326 11.38 -19.47 1.23
CA VAL A 326 12.35 -20.37 1.88
C VAL A 326 11.69 -21.68 2.28
N ASP A 327 10.43 -21.60 2.70
CA ASP A 327 9.66 -22.73 3.20
C ASP A 327 9.00 -23.57 2.08
N VAL A 328 8.78 -22.97 0.90
CA VAL A 328 8.07 -23.59 -0.21
C VAL A 328 8.88 -23.38 -1.48
N ILE A 329 9.65 -24.38 -1.89
CA ILE A 329 10.42 -24.30 -3.13
C ILE A 329 9.63 -25.03 -4.23
N PRO A 330 9.20 -24.34 -5.30
CA PRO A 330 8.52 -24.97 -6.42
C PRO A 330 9.36 -26.10 -6.98
N VAL A 331 8.67 -27.17 -7.41
CA VAL A 331 9.31 -28.36 -7.97
C VAL A 331 10.23 -28.00 -9.15
N GLU A 332 9.84 -27.02 -9.97
CA GLU A 332 10.59 -26.56 -11.13
C GLU A 332 11.92 -25.87 -10.75
N VAL A 333 12.00 -25.23 -9.58
CA VAL A 333 13.26 -24.63 -9.06
C VAL A 333 14.23 -25.72 -8.58
N HIS A 334 13.72 -26.85 -8.06
CA HIS A 334 14.55 -27.98 -7.68
C HIS A 334 15.22 -28.68 -8.87
N PHE A 335 14.70 -28.53 -10.09
CA PHE A 335 15.29 -29.14 -11.28
C PHE A 335 16.50 -28.35 -11.84
N THR A 336 16.65 -27.06 -11.51
CA THR A 336 17.71 -26.20 -12.06
C THR A 336 19.00 -26.15 -11.24
N ALA A 337 18.92 -26.34 -9.92
CA ALA A 337 20.09 -26.56 -9.08
C ALA A 337 20.18 -28.07 -8.86
N GLN A 338 21.25 -28.78 -9.23
CA GLN A 338 21.37 -30.22 -8.96
C GLN A 338 21.38 -30.48 -7.44
N PRO A 339 20.27 -30.86 -6.77
CA PRO A 339 20.32 -31.19 -5.35
C PRO A 339 20.54 -32.71 -5.28
N LYS A 340 21.08 -33.22 -4.17
CA LYS A 340 20.93 -34.66 -3.90
C LYS A 340 19.43 -35.00 -3.96
N PRO A 341 19.01 -36.09 -4.63
CA PRO A 341 17.60 -36.44 -4.70
C PRO A 341 17.09 -36.74 -3.29
N ILE A 342 16.32 -35.80 -2.74
CA ILE A 342 15.60 -35.96 -1.48
C ILE A 342 14.37 -36.82 -1.76
N SER A 343 14.09 -37.80 -0.90
CA SER A 343 12.92 -38.66 -1.09
C SER A 343 11.61 -37.87 -0.95
N THR A 344 10.55 -38.33 -1.63
CA THR A 344 9.20 -37.76 -1.52
C THR A 344 8.74 -37.63 -0.05
N ARG A 345 9.07 -38.61 0.81
CA ARG A 345 8.77 -38.57 2.24
C ARG A 345 9.56 -37.48 2.98
N GLU A 346 10.85 -37.36 2.73
CA GLU A 346 11.66 -36.31 3.35
C GLU A 346 11.19 -34.92 2.92
N LYS A 347 10.83 -34.73 1.64
CA LYS A 347 10.22 -33.48 1.16
C LYS A 347 8.90 -33.19 1.86
N TYR A 348 8.03 -34.19 2.03
CA TYR A 348 6.79 -34.03 2.80
C TYR A 348 7.06 -33.63 4.26
N LYS A 349 8.05 -34.24 4.92
CA LYS A 349 8.45 -33.90 6.30
C LYS A 349 8.93 -32.44 6.40
N GLN A 350 9.74 -31.98 5.44
CA GLN A 350 10.20 -30.58 5.38
C GLN A 350 9.04 -29.60 5.21
N LEU A 351 8.14 -29.85 4.24
CA LEU A 351 6.94 -29.04 4.01
C LEU A 351 6.01 -29.04 5.23
N THR A 352 5.86 -30.19 5.90
CA THR A 352 5.05 -30.30 7.14
C THR A 352 5.67 -29.50 8.28
N ALA A 353 6.99 -29.58 8.46
CA ALA A 353 7.69 -28.81 9.48
C ALA A 353 7.56 -27.30 9.22
N ALA A 354 7.70 -26.87 7.96
CA ALA A 354 7.45 -25.49 7.56
C ALA A 354 6.02 -25.05 7.88
N ALA A 355 5.01 -25.81 7.44
CA ALA A 355 3.61 -25.54 7.73
C ALA A 355 3.32 -25.42 9.24
N ARG A 356 3.93 -26.29 10.06
CA ARG A 356 3.81 -26.24 11.53
C ARG A 356 4.49 -25.02 12.15
N ARG A 357 5.66 -24.60 11.64
CA ARG A 357 6.31 -23.35 12.09
C ARG A 357 5.42 -22.15 11.77
N THR A 358 4.90 -22.08 10.55
CA THR A 358 3.96 -21.02 10.16
C THR A 358 2.70 -21.07 11.03
N ALA A 359 2.19 -22.26 11.37
CA ALA A 359 1.01 -22.43 12.22
C ALA A 359 1.25 -22.11 13.72
N ALA A 360 2.45 -22.35 14.25
CA ALA A 360 2.78 -22.13 15.66
C ALA A 360 2.93 -20.65 16.04
N GLY A 361 3.28 -19.77 15.08
CA GLY A 361 3.27 -18.32 15.28
C GLY A 361 1.86 -17.68 15.37
N ARG A 362 0.79 -18.48 15.18
CA ARG A 362 -0.59 -17.99 14.95
C ARG A 362 -1.51 -18.12 16.17
N THR A 363 -0.97 -18.07 17.39
CA THR A 363 -1.71 -18.28 18.65
C THR A 363 -2.70 -17.17 19.03
N HIS A 364 -2.84 -16.09 18.25
CA HIS A 364 -3.76 -14.98 18.52
C HIS A 364 -4.96 -14.94 17.55
N HIS A 365 -6.16 -14.61 18.05
CA HIS A 365 -7.41 -14.55 17.28
C HIS A 365 -7.57 -13.27 16.41
N SER A 366 -6.48 -12.67 15.93
CA SER A 366 -6.53 -11.37 15.24
C SER A 366 -6.93 -11.43 13.76
N LYS A 367 -7.22 -10.27 13.14
CA LYS A 367 -7.42 -10.19 11.69
C LYS A 367 -6.16 -10.57 10.92
N LEU A 368 -4.96 -10.27 11.40
CA LEU A 368 -3.73 -10.73 10.75
C LEU A 368 -3.63 -12.25 10.73
N THR A 369 -4.02 -12.95 11.80
CA THR A 369 -4.05 -14.43 11.73
C THR A 369 -5.13 -14.96 10.78
N ARG A 370 -6.17 -14.18 10.45
CA ARG A 370 -7.08 -14.48 9.32
C ARG A 370 -6.40 -14.25 7.97
N VAL A 371 -5.67 -13.14 7.79
CA VAL A 371 -4.87 -12.89 6.58
C VAL A 371 -3.93 -14.05 6.32
N GLU A 372 -3.17 -14.47 7.31
CA GLU A 372 -2.22 -15.56 7.17
C GLU A 372 -2.87 -16.90 6.83
N ARG A 373 -4.11 -17.12 7.32
CA ARG A 373 -4.94 -18.27 6.93
C ARG A 373 -5.35 -18.19 5.46
N TYR A 374 -5.78 -17.03 4.96
CA TYR A 374 -6.17 -16.86 3.56
C TYR A 374 -5.03 -16.89 2.58
N LEU A 375 -3.92 -16.32 3.01
CA LEU A 375 -2.66 -16.41 2.32
C LEU A 375 -2.10 -17.83 2.34
N ARG A 376 -2.79 -18.83 2.94
CA ARG A 376 -2.60 -20.30 2.93
C ARG A 376 -1.15 -20.72 2.89
N SER A 377 -0.66 -21.44 3.91
CA SER A 377 0.69 -22.00 3.89
C SER A 377 0.92 -22.77 2.58
N PRO A 378 1.75 -22.26 1.64
CA PRO A 378 1.94 -22.96 0.38
C PRO A 378 2.67 -24.29 0.64
N ALA A 379 3.40 -24.40 1.77
CA ALA A 379 3.98 -25.64 2.26
C ALA A 379 2.90 -26.66 2.63
N ALA A 380 1.85 -26.25 3.36
CA ALA A 380 0.77 -27.16 3.73
C ALA A 380 0.02 -27.66 2.48
N ARG A 381 -0.27 -26.75 1.53
CA ARG A 381 -0.91 -27.11 0.26
C ARG A 381 -0.05 -28.07 -0.56
N GLU A 382 1.22 -27.76 -0.74
CA GLU A 382 2.16 -28.59 -1.52
C GLU A 382 2.36 -29.96 -0.88
N ALA A 383 2.45 -30.04 0.45
CA ALA A 383 2.52 -31.30 1.17
C ALA A 383 1.30 -32.18 0.89
N VAL A 384 0.10 -31.61 0.83
CA VAL A 384 -1.13 -32.34 0.54
C VAL A 384 -1.20 -32.75 -0.93
N ILE A 385 -0.77 -31.90 -1.88
CA ILE A 385 -0.64 -32.29 -3.30
C ILE A 385 0.32 -33.48 -3.43
N LEU A 386 1.49 -33.41 -2.80
CA LEU A 386 2.49 -34.47 -2.81
C LEU A 386 1.92 -35.77 -2.20
N ARG A 387 1.22 -35.68 -1.07
CA ARG A 387 0.55 -36.82 -0.41
C ARG A 387 -0.60 -37.40 -1.23
N SER A 388 -1.26 -36.57 -2.03
CA SER A 388 -2.39 -36.99 -2.87
C SER A 388 -1.97 -37.84 -4.07
N GLU A 389 -0.71 -37.72 -4.50
CA GLU A 389 -0.18 -38.39 -5.69
C GLU A 389 -1.05 -38.13 -6.95
N GLY A 390 -1.67 -36.94 -7.02
CA GLY A 390 -2.57 -36.54 -8.10
C GLY A 390 -3.95 -37.20 -8.06
N ARG A 391 -4.34 -37.80 -6.92
CA ARG A 391 -5.64 -38.47 -6.74
C ARG A 391 -6.49 -37.85 -5.64
N CYS A 392 -7.80 -37.97 -5.77
CA CYS A 392 -8.72 -37.56 -4.72
C CYS A 392 -8.52 -38.44 -3.47
N GLU A 393 -8.35 -37.81 -2.31
CA GLU A 393 -8.15 -38.50 -1.02
C GLU A 393 -9.47 -38.90 -0.34
N ASN A 394 -10.64 -38.60 -0.93
CA ASN A 394 -11.91 -39.10 -0.42
C ASN A 394 -12.05 -40.61 -0.74
N PRO A 395 -12.10 -41.50 0.27
CA PRO A 395 -12.18 -42.94 0.02
C PRO A 395 -13.50 -43.35 -0.63
N SER A 396 -14.54 -42.51 -0.54
CA SER A 396 -15.84 -42.74 -1.18
C SER A 396 -15.98 -41.99 -2.51
N CYS A 397 -14.88 -41.58 -3.12
CA CYS A 397 -14.90 -40.93 -4.43
C CYS A 397 -15.41 -41.90 -5.50
N LEU A 398 -16.42 -41.48 -6.27
CA LEU A 398 -17.01 -42.27 -7.36
C LEU A 398 -16.18 -42.21 -8.67
N GLY A 399 -15.13 -41.41 -8.68
CA GLY A 399 -14.26 -41.20 -9.85
C GLY A 399 -13.91 -39.74 -10.06
N HIS A 400 -12.71 -39.50 -10.58
CA HIS A 400 -12.26 -38.19 -11.04
C HIS A 400 -11.31 -38.36 -12.22
N PRO A 401 -11.18 -37.36 -13.10
CA PRO A 401 -10.26 -37.44 -14.23
C PRO A 401 -8.80 -37.44 -13.76
N LEU A 402 -7.94 -38.13 -14.51
CA LEU A 402 -6.48 -38.04 -14.38
C LEU A 402 -5.86 -36.99 -15.31
N GLU A 403 -6.70 -36.31 -16.09
CA GLU A 403 -6.33 -35.17 -16.91
C GLU A 403 -5.73 -34.05 -16.05
N ARG A 404 -4.78 -33.31 -16.64
CA ARG A 404 -4.07 -32.20 -16.00
C ARG A 404 -4.55 -30.88 -16.58
N THR A 405 -4.42 -29.81 -15.80
CA THR A 405 -4.66 -28.45 -16.28
C THR A 405 -3.62 -28.04 -17.32
N ASP A 406 -3.84 -26.93 -18.02
CA ASP A 406 -2.85 -26.33 -18.94
C ASP A 406 -1.49 -26.07 -18.28
N ALA A 407 -1.50 -25.83 -16.96
CA ALA A 407 -0.29 -25.66 -16.14
C ALA A 407 0.34 -26.99 -15.66
N GLY A 408 -0.17 -28.13 -16.12
CA GLY A 408 0.33 -29.47 -15.76
C GLY A 408 -0.06 -29.95 -14.36
N ALA A 409 -0.94 -29.25 -13.64
CA ALA A 409 -1.37 -29.62 -12.28
C ALA A 409 -2.53 -30.63 -12.29
N PRO A 410 -2.67 -31.51 -11.27
CA PRO A 410 -3.85 -32.36 -11.15
C PRO A 410 -5.11 -31.52 -10.89
N ILE A 411 -6.26 -31.95 -11.41
CA ILE A 411 -7.55 -31.29 -11.19
C ILE A 411 -8.08 -31.65 -9.79
N LEU A 412 -7.48 -31.04 -8.76
CA LEU A 412 -7.80 -31.23 -7.35
C LEU A 412 -7.81 -29.90 -6.59
N ASP A 413 -8.80 -29.76 -5.71
CA ASP A 413 -8.91 -28.70 -4.72
C ASP A 413 -8.34 -29.21 -3.39
N VAL A 414 -7.23 -28.60 -2.94
CA VAL A 414 -6.71 -28.81 -1.59
C VAL A 414 -7.42 -27.87 -0.63
N ASP A 415 -8.06 -28.43 0.39
CA ASP A 415 -8.93 -27.71 1.30
C ASP A 415 -8.84 -28.24 2.75
N HIS A 416 -9.18 -27.42 3.74
CA HIS A 416 -9.15 -27.80 5.17
C HIS A 416 -10.38 -28.61 5.53
N VAL A 417 -10.23 -29.78 6.14
CA VAL A 417 -11.38 -30.67 6.39
C VAL A 417 -12.44 -30.02 7.30
N LYS A 418 -12.00 -29.30 8.34
CA LYS A 418 -12.85 -28.39 9.10
C LYS A 418 -12.52 -26.97 8.66
N ASP A 419 -13.54 -26.21 8.30
CA ASP A 419 -13.38 -24.85 7.79
C ASP A 419 -12.54 -24.00 8.74
N LEU A 420 -11.58 -23.27 8.17
CA LEU A 420 -10.68 -22.37 8.89
C LEU A 420 -11.42 -21.31 9.69
N ALA A 421 -12.64 -20.93 9.31
CA ALA A 421 -13.51 -20.02 10.05
C ALA A 421 -13.77 -20.47 11.51
N ARG A 422 -13.57 -21.76 11.81
CA ARG A 422 -13.70 -22.32 13.18
C ARG A 422 -12.35 -22.59 13.87
N GLY A 423 -11.25 -21.98 13.43
CA GLY A 423 -9.95 -22.06 14.09
C GLY A 423 -9.16 -23.35 13.85
N GLY A 424 -9.40 -24.03 12.71
CA GLY A 424 -8.59 -25.20 12.33
C GLY A 424 -7.14 -24.81 12.02
N PRO A 425 -6.14 -25.64 12.39
CA PRO A 425 -4.74 -25.37 12.07
C PRO A 425 -4.48 -25.55 10.56
N ASP A 426 -3.69 -24.66 9.99
CA ASP A 426 -3.29 -24.68 8.57
C ASP A 426 -2.08 -25.60 8.35
N VAL A 427 -2.31 -26.89 8.58
CA VAL A 427 -1.29 -27.95 8.58
C VAL A 427 -1.76 -29.17 7.76
N PRO A 428 -0.86 -29.95 7.15
CA PRO A 428 -1.23 -31.05 6.24
C PRO A 428 -2.20 -32.07 6.85
N GLU A 429 -2.07 -32.40 8.15
CA GLU A 429 -2.95 -33.35 8.86
C GLU A 429 -4.38 -32.85 9.07
N ALA A 430 -4.65 -31.57 8.82
CA ALA A 430 -5.98 -30.96 8.86
C ALA A 430 -6.54 -30.64 7.47
N MET A 431 -5.77 -30.91 6.41
CA MET A 431 -6.11 -30.61 5.01
C MET A 431 -6.26 -31.89 4.18
N ILE A 432 -6.97 -31.81 3.06
CA ILE A 432 -7.30 -32.94 2.20
C ILE A 432 -7.36 -32.50 0.73
N ALA A 433 -6.93 -33.36 -0.21
CA ALA A 433 -7.11 -33.13 -1.65
C ALA A 433 -8.41 -33.77 -2.16
N LEU A 434 -9.27 -32.97 -2.79
CA LEU A 434 -10.58 -33.41 -3.30
C LEU A 434 -10.74 -33.08 -4.79
N CYS A 435 -11.42 -33.94 -5.55
CA CYS A 435 -11.90 -33.55 -6.88
C CYS A 435 -13.08 -32.55 -6.76
N PRO A 436 -13.43 -31.82 -7.83
CA PRO A 436 -14.52 -30.83 -7.79
C PRO A 436 -15.85 -31.38 -7.25
N ASN A 437 -16.18 -32.63 -7.58
CA ASN A 437 -17.39 -33.30 -7.08
C ASN A 437 -17.33 -33.59 -5.58
N CYS A 438 -16.22 -34.13 -5.08
CA CYS A 438 -16.06 -34.41 -3.65
C CYS A 438 -15.94 -33.12 -2.82
N HIS A 439 -15.33 -32.08 -3.40
CA HIS A 439 -15.30 -30.74 -2.80
C HIS A 439 -16.71 -30.15 -2.68
N ALA A 440 -17.54 -30.30 -3.72
CA ALA A 440 -18.96 -29.92 -3.66
C ALA A 440 -19.75 -30.72 -2.60
N LEU A 441 -19.52 -32.03 -2.45
CA LEU A 441 -20.16 -32.84 -1.41
C LEU A 441 -19.77 -32.36 0.01
N LYS A 442 -18.51 -31.98 0.21
CA LYS A 442 -18.01 -31.45 1.48
C LYS A 442 -18.62 -30.08 1.82
N THR A 443 -18.76 -29.20 0.83
CA THR A 443 -19.20 -27.81 1.07
C THR A 443 -20.72 -27.68 1.15
N ARG A 444 -21.45 -28.32 0.23
CA ARG A 444 -22.90 -28.14 0.06
C ARG A 444 -23.72 -29.44 0.11
N GLY A 445 -23.08 -30.59 0.33
CA GLY A 445 -23.78 -31.87 0.44
C GLY A 445 -24.68 -31.96 1.68
N LYS A 446 -25.71 -32.81 1.59
CA LYS A 446 -26.64 -33.11 2.69
C LYS A 446 -25.91 -33.75 3.88
N ASP A 447 -25.01 -34.69 3.60
CA ASP A 447 -24.27 -35.46 4.62
C ASP A 447 -22.87 -34.89 4.91
N ARG A 448 -22.66 -33.61 4.62
CA ARG A 448 -21.34 -32.95 4.71
C ARG A 448 -20.66 -33.11 6.08
N GLY A 449 -21.42 -33.09 7.17
CA GLY A 449 -20.89 -33.23 8.53
C GLY A 449 -20.23 -34.59 8.77
N GLU A 450 -20.86 -35.67 8.29
CA GLU A 450 -20.30 -37.02 8.36
C GLU A 450 -19.13 -37.20 7.40
N LEU A 451 -19.23 -36.63 6.20
CA LEU A 451 -18.13 -36.63 5.23
C LEU A 451 -16.89 -35.92 5.82
N GLN A 452 -17.03 -34.75 6.43
CA GLN A 452 -15.93 -34.03 7.07
C GLN A 452 -15.25 -34.86 8.17
N LYS A 453 -16.00 -35.58 9.01
CA LYS A 453 -15.40 -36.48 10.02
C LYS A 453 -14.54 -37.57 9.38
N LYS A 454 -15.05 -38.20 8.32
CA LYS A 454 -14.33 -39.25 7.57
C LYS A 454 -13.07 -38.70 6.90
N LEU A 455 -13.17 -37.56 6.21
CA LEU A 455 -12.04 -36.93 5.56
C LEU A 455 -10.93 -36.54 6.56
N LEU A 456 -11.29 -36.15 7.78
CA LEU A 456 -10.30 -35.75 8.79
C LEU A 456 -9.53 -36.96 9.30
N ALA A 457 -10.22 -38.08 9.49
CA ALA A 457 -9.58 -39.34 9.85
C ALA A 457 -8.60 -39.79 8.74
N VAL A 458 -9.01 -39.66 7.47
CA VAL A 458 -8.16 -40.00 6.31
C VAL A 458 -6.93 -39.09 6.23
N ALA A 459 -7.11 -37.77 6.34
CA ALA A 459 -6.01 -36.80 6.32
C ALA A 459 -4.96 -37.13 7.40
N ARG A 460 -5.41 -37.41 8.62
CA ARG A 460 -4.53 -37.78 9.75
C ARG A 460 -3.84 -39.14 9.55
N ALA A 461 -4.54 -40.12 9.01
CA ALA A 461 -3.98 -41.44 8.72
C ALA A 461 -2.85 -41.32 7.67
N ARG A 462 -3.15 -40.74 6.51
CA ARG A 462 -2.17 -40.52 5.43
C ARG A 462 -1.00 -39.65 5.90
N HIS A 463 -1.25 -38.62 6.71
CA HIS A 463 -0.18 -37.82 7.30
C HIS A 463 0.76 -38.67 8.17
N ARG A 464 0.23 -39.53 9.06
CA ARG A 464 1.05 -40.41 9.90
C ARG A 464 1.90 -41.37 9.05
N GLU A 465 1.33 -41.93 7.99
CA GLU A 465 2.04 -42.82 7.07
C GLU A 465 3.26 -42.13 6.44
N PHE A 466 3.12 -40.88 6.00
CA PHE A 466 4.23 -40.10 5.44
C PHE A 466 5.26 -39.65 6.49
N MET A 467 4.83 -39.45 7.75
CA MET A 467 5.73 -39.05 8.84
C MET A 467 6.56 -40.21 9.41
N GLN A 468 6.09 -41.45 9.30
CA GLN A 468 6.85 -42.64 9.69
C GLN A 468 8.04 -42.87 8.73
N ASP A 469 9.18 -43.32 9.25
CA ASP A 469 10.28 -43.77 8.39
C ASP A 469 9.89 -45.11 7.75
N ALA A 470 10.30 -45.34 6.50
CA ALA A 470 10.13 -46.64 5.88
C ALA A 470 10.87 -47.66 6.75
N MET A 471 10.14 -48.64 7.31
CA MET A 471 10.79 -49.79 7.93
C MET A 471 11.75 -50.37 6.89
N ARG A 472 13.06 -50.31 7.16
CA ARG A 472 14.06 -51.03 6.38
C ARG A 472 13.62 -52.49 6.39
N SER A 473 13.14 -52.96 5.24
CA SER A 473 12.93 -54.37 5.02
C SER A 473 14.33 -54.95 4.82
N GLU A 474 14.79 -55.71 5.82
CA GLU A 474 16.04 -56.49 5.75
C GLU A 474 15.97 -57.56 4.66
#